data_AF-A0A2V7KH64-F1
#
_entry.id   AF-A0A2V7KH64-F1
#
_cell.length_a   1.000
_cell.length_b   1.000
_cell.length_c   1.000
_cell.angle_alpha   90.00
_cell.angle_beta   90.00
_cell.angle_gamma   90.00
#
_symmetry.space_group_name_H-M   'P 1'
#
loop_
_entity.id
_entity.type
_entity.pdbx_description
1 polymer ?
#
loop_
_entity_poly.entity_id
_entity_poly.type
_entity_poly.pdbx_seq_one_letter_code
_entity_poly.pdbx_strand_id
1 'polypeptide(L)'
;KAYRAWDQYEKGTNAKAWLLTILRHAFINEYRRRTRHPETVDVDAIEPYAVFSEVQDEDPQGAFFDKIVDDQVLRAIDQLPVAFRETLVLSDVEGMSYQEIAGILQIPVGTVKSRLFRARQLLQGKLYDYAVEMGYIKGSPA
;
A
#
# COMPACT_ATOMS: atom_id res chain seq x y z
N LYS A 1 -6.17 13.48 12.72
CA LYS A 1 -5.56 12.52 13.68
C LYS A 1 -4.10 12.87 13.95
N ALA A 2 -3.24 12.99 12.93
CA ALA A 2 -1.83 13.37 13.10
C ALA A 2 -1.61 14.66 13.90
N TYR A 3 -2.34 15.74 13.61
CA TYR A 3 -2.24 17.00 14.36
C TYR A 3 -2.51 16.85 15.86
N ARG A 4 -3.42 15.94 16.27
CA ARG A 4 -3.72 15.68 17.69
C ARG A 4 -2.64 14.85 18.39
N ALA A 5 -1.81 14.13 17.63
CA ALA A 5 -0.73 13.31 18.14
C ALA A 5 0.64 14.01 17.97
N TRP A 6 0.65 15.28 17.56
CA TRP A 6 1.87 16.02 17.22
C TRP A 6 2.92 15.99 18.34
N ASP A 7 2.49 16.05 19.60
CA ASP A 7 3.39 16.02 20.75
C ASP A 7 4.13 14.68 20.93
N GLN A 8 3.68 13.62 20.25
CA GLN A 8 4.33 12.31 20.23
C GLN A 8 5.36 12.18 19.10
N TYR A 9 5.45 13.18 18.21
CA TYR A 9 6.44 13.19 17.15
C TYR A 9 7.78 13.67 17.70
N GLU A 10 8.81 12.84 17.53
CA GLU A 10 10.18 13.19 17.89
C GLU A 10 10.87 13.88 16.71
N LYS A 11 11.20 15.17 16.89
CA LYS A 11 11.84 15.99 15.85
C LYS A 11 13.21 15.40 15.49
N GLY A 12 13.45 15.22 14.19
CA GLY A 12 14.67 14.59 13.67
C GLY A 12 14.48 13.11 13.30
N THR A 13 13.34 12.51 13.67
CA THR A 13 12.94 11.18 13.16
C THR A 13 12.15 11.29 11.85
N ASN A 14 11.93 10.17 11.17
CA ASN A 14 11.25 10.14 9.88
C ASN A 14 9.76 10.49 10.01
N ALA A 15 9.42 11.75 9.70
CA ALA A 15 8.06 12.26 9.73
C ALA A 15 7.11 11.50 8.78
N LYS A 16 7.62 11.03 7.63
CA LYS A 16 6.82 10.27 6.65
C LYS A 16 6.40 8.92 7.23
N ALA A 17 7.35 8.19 7.82
CA ALA A 17 7.06 6.92 8.48
C ALA A 17 6.07 7.09 9.64
N TRP A 18 6.23 8.16 10.43
CA TRP A 18 5.32 8.50 11.51
C TRP A 18 3.89 8.78 11.01
N LEU A 19 3.73 9.60 9.96
CA LEU A 19 2.43 9.90 9.36
C LEU A 19 1.77 8.66 8.75
N LEU A 20 2.52 7.81 8.05
CA LEU A 20 2.00 6.56 7.48
C LEU A 20 1.54 5.59 8.56
N THR A 21 2.21 5.55 9.70
CA THR A 21 1.79 4.75 10.86
C THR A 21 0.42 5.23 11.37
N ILE A 22 0.23 6.54 11.50
CA ILE A 22 -1.05 7.12 11.92
C ILE A 22 -2.15 6.84 10.89
N LEU A 23 -1.84 6.99 9.60
CA LEU A 23 -2.76 6.70 8.50
C LEU A 23 -3.20 5.23 8.54
N ARG A 24 -2.26 4.30 8.68
CA ARG A 24 -2.52 2.87 8.75
C ARG A 24 -3.42 2.52 9.94
N HIS A 25 -3.13 3.05 11.12
CA HIS A 25 -3.99 2.88 12.29
C HIS A 25 -5.39 3.46 12.08
N ALA A 26 -5.50 4.62 11.44
CA ALA A 26 -6.79 5.22 11.14
C ALA A 26 -7.63 4.33 10.21
N PHE A 27 -7.01 3.79 9.14
CA PHE A 27 -7.64 2.90 8.17
C PHE A 27 -8.10 1.58 8.81
N ILE A 28 -7.22 0.89 9.56
CA ILE A 28 -7.58 -0.37 10.22
C ILE A 28 -8.75 -0.17 11.19
N ASN A 29 -8.71 0.90 11.98
CA ASN A 29 -9.77 1.20 12.95
C ASN A 29 -11.10 1.50 12.26
N GLU A 30 -11.07 2.23 11.15
CA GLU A 30 -12.25 2.52 10.34
C GLU A 30 -12.82 1.23 9.72
N TYR A 31 -11.97 0.41 9.11
CA TYR A 31 -12.37 -0.87 8.53
C TYR A 31 -13.04 -1.78 9.57
N ARG A 32 -12.42 -1.94 10.76
CA ARG A 32 -13.00 -2.75 11.85
C ARG A 32 -14.33 -2.19 12.37
N ARG A 33 -14.52 -0.86 12.38
CA ARG A 33 -15.78 -0.24 12.78
C ARG A 33 -16.90 -0.61 11.82
N ARG A 34 -16.65 -0.46 10.51
CA ARG A 34 -17.60 -0.81 9.44
C ARG A 34 -17.97 -2.29 9.45
N THR A 35 -17.00 -3.19 9.70
CA THR A 35 -17.30 -4.63 9.78
C THR A 35 -18.09 -5.03 11.04
N ARG A 36 -17.91 -4.32 12.16
CA ARG A 36 -18.58 -4.64 13.43
C ARG A 36 -19.96 -4.01 13.61
N HIS A 37 -20.25 -2.93 12.89
CA HIS A 37 -21.56 -2.29 12.86
C HIS A 37 -21.99 -2.23 11.39
N PRO A 38 -22.65 -3.28 10.85
CA PRO A 38 -23.43 -3.10 9.63
C PRO A 38 -24.40 -1.95 9.95
N GLU A 39 -24.28 -0.84 9.24
CA GLU A 39 -25.12 0.33 9.47
C GLU A 39 -26.58 -0.13 9.49
N THR A 40 -27.23 0.00 10.65
CA THR A 40 -28.68 0.06 10.68
C THR A 40 -29.03 1.35 9.97
N VAL A 41 -29.31 1.23 8.67
CA VAL A 41 -29.80 2.34 7.85
C VAL A 41 -31.11 2.77 8.50
N ASP A 42 -31.08 3.88 9.22
CA ASP A 42 -32.27 4.56 9.68
C ASP A 42 -32.92 5.20 8.45
N VAL A 43 -34.00 4.57 7.96
CA VAL A 43 -34.65 4.90 6.69
C VAL A 43 -35.33 6.28 6.74
N ASP A 44 -35.46 6.87 7.93
CA ASP A 44 -36.17 8.14 8.15
C ASP A 44 -35.24 9.38 8.21
N ALA A 45 -33.92 9.21 8.08
CA ALA A 45 -32.94 10.31 8.03
C ALA A 45 -32.36 10.54 6.62
N ILE A 46 -33.11 10.19 5.56
CA ILE A 46 -32.70 10.40 4.18
C ILE A 46 -32.85 11.90 3.84
N GLU A 47 -31.84 12.70 4.18
CA GLU A 47 -31.57 13.91 3.43
C GLU A 47 -31.26 13.53 1.97
N PRO A 48 -31.75 14.28 0.97
CA PRO A 48 -31.64 13.95 -0.45
C PRO A 48 -30.24 14.27 -1.01
N TYR A 49 -29.20 13.70 -0.39
CA TYR A 49 -27.85 13.60 -0.95
C TYR A 49 -27.53 12.16 -1.39
N ALA A 50 -28.57 11.37 -1.67
CA ALA A 50 -28.47 10.17 -2.50
C ALA A 50 -28.30 10.58 -3.97
N VAL A 51 -27.15 11.15 -4.29
CA VAL A 51 -26.57 10.97 -5.62
C VAL A 51 -25.25 10.26 -5.37
N PHE A 52 -25.28 8.95 -5.54
CA PHE A 52 -24.11 8.18 -5.96
C PHE A 52 -23.56 8.86 -7.21
N SER A 53 -22.77 9.91 -7.03
CA SER A 53 -21.71 10.20 -7.98
C SER A 53 -20.83 8.97 -7.89
N GLU A 54 -20.74 8.24 -8.99
CA GLU A 54 -19.59 7.42 -9.30
C GLU A 54 -18.36 8.29 -9.05
N VAL A 55 -17.84 8.23 -7.83
CA VAL A 55 -16.47 8.60 -7.59
C VAL A 55 -15.77 7.44 -8.29
N GLN A 56 -15.41 7.67 -9.55
CA GLN A 56 -14.19 7.08 -10.07
C GLN A 56 -13.18 7.38 -8.97
N ASP A 57 -12.89 6.37 -8.16
CA ASP A 57 -11.71 6.32 -7.32
C ASP A 57 -10.56 6.45 -8.32
N GLU A 58 -10.22 7.69 -8.71
CA GLU A 58 -8.88 8.04 -9.13
C GLU A 58 -8.05 7.70 -7.91
N ASP A 59 -7.61 6.44 -7.84
CA ASP A 59 -6.68 5.96 -6.85
C ASP A 59 -5.50 6.93 -6.87
N PRO A 60 -5.34 7.79 -5.84
CA PRO A 60 -4.26 8.76 -5.83
C PRO A 60 -2.90 8.04 -5.76
N GLN A 61 -2.91 6.75 -5.37
CA GLN A 61 -1.73 5.89 -5.49
C GLN A 61 -1.48 5.55 -6.97
N GLY A 62 -2.47 5.04 -7.70
CA GLY A 62 -2.40 4.81 -9.16
C GLY A 62 -1.85 6.00 -9.95
N ALA A 63 -2.36 7.22 -9.68
CA ALA A 63 -1.89 8.43 -10.36
C ALA A 63 -0.45 8.87 -9.98
N PHE A 64 0.04 8.50 -8.80
CA PHE A 64 1.44 8.73 -8.40
C PHE A 64 2.40 7.80 -9.15
N PHE A 65 1.92 6.62 -9.56
CA PHE A 65 2.71 5.61 -10.25
C PHE A 65 2.76 5.77 -11.78
N ASP A 66 1.74 6.41 -12.37
CA ASP A 66 1.60 6.66 -13.82
C ASP A 66 2.75 7.43 -14.47
N LYS A 67 3.61 8.11 -13.69
CA LYS A 67 4.66 8.98 -14.25
C LYS A 67 6.03 8.36 -14.39
N ILE A 68 6.29 7.15 -13.87
CA ILE A 68 7.64 6.57 -13.87
C ILE A 68 7.66 5.05 -14.10
N VAL A 69 6.55 4.33 -13.87
CA VAL A 69 6.54 2.86 -13.86
C VAL A 69 5.69 2.33 -15.00
N ASP A 70 6.26 1.42 -15.79
CA ASP A 70 5.56 0.74 -16.88
C ASP A 70 4.27 0.06 -16.36
N ASP A 71 3.16 0.29 -17.05
CA ASP A 71 1.83 -0.25 -16.78
C ASP A 71 1.84 -1.73 -16.40
N GLN A 72 2.70 -2.52 -17.04
CA GLN A 72 2.82 -3.95 -16.80
C GLN A 72 3.44 -4.26 -15.43
N VAL A 73 4.40 -3.45 -14.99
CA VAL A 73 5.03 -3.57 -13.65
C VAL A 73 4.01 -3.20 -12.57
N LEU A 74 3.23 -2.14 -12.78
CA LEU A 74 2.18 -1.74 -11.84
C LEU A 74 1.13 -2.83 -11.69
N ARG A 75 0.62 -3.36 -12.80
CA ARG A 75 -0.33 -4.49 -12.78
C ARG A 75 0.23 -5.72 -12.08
N ALA A 76 1.52 -6.02 -12.22
CA ALA A 76 2.13 -7.15 -11.54
C ALA A 76 2.21 -6.93 -10.01
N ILE A 77 2.56 -5.71 -9.59
CA ILE A 77 2.53 -5.30 -8.17
C ILE A 77 1.10 -5.39 -7.62
N ASP A 78 0.10 -4.97 -8.41
CA ASP A 78 -1.31 -4.99 -8.03
C ASP A 78 -1.95 -6.37 -7.98
N GLN A 79 -1.26 -7.39 -8.48
CA GLN A 79 -1.69 -8.77 -8.33
C GLN A 79 -1.06 -9.46 -7.11
N LEU A 80 -0.14 -8.80 -6.40
CA LEU A 80 0.43 -9.35 -5.17
C LEU A 80 -0.62 -9.34 -4.05
N PRO A 81 -0.63 -10.37 -3.18
CA PRO A 81 -1.35 -10.31 -1.91
C PRO A 81 -1.02 -9.02 -1.16
N VAL A 82 -2.03 -8.39 -0.56
CA VAL A 82 -1.92 -7.07 0.08
C VAL A 82 -0.72 -6.96 1.01
N ALA A 83 -0.51 -7.96 1.87
CA ALA A 83 0.62 -7.95 2.80
C ALA A 83 2.00 -7.90 2.13
N PHE A 84 2.15 -8.51 0.95
CA PHE A 84 3.40 -8.49 0.18
C PHE A 84 3.54 -7.18 -0.58
N ARG A 85 2.46 -6.70 -1.20
CA ARG A 85 2.41 -5.42 -1.91
C ARG A 85 2.78 -4.26 -0.99
N GLU A 86 2.15 -4.16 0.18
CA GLU A 86 2.41 -3.10 1.13
C GLU A 86 3.88 -3.08 1.60
N THR A 87 4.43 -4.26 1.91
CA THR A 87 5.82 -4.37 2.34
C THR A 87 6.77 -3.97 1.20
N LEU A 88 6.48 -4.40 -0.03
CA LEU A 88 7.27 -4.09 -1.21
C LEU A 88 7.24 -2.60 -1.55
N VAL A 89 6.07 -1.98 -1.60
CA VAL A 89 5.92 -0.55 -1.91
C VAL A 89 6.67 0.31 -0.89
N LEU A 90 6.50 0.03 0.40
CA LEU A 90 7.21 0.78 1.44
C LEU A 90 8.75 0.65 1.34
N SER A 91 9.25 -0.49 0.85
CA SER A 91 10.68 -0.76 0.69
C SER A 91 11.23 -0.23 -0.64
N ASP A 92 10.74 -0.76 -1.75
CA ASP A 92 11.37 -0.66 -3.07
C ASP A 92 10.88 0.57 -3.86
N VAL A 93 9.73 1.15 -3.47
CA VAL A 93 9.23 2.42 -4.03
C VAL A 93 9.52 3.58 -3.09
N GLU A 94 9.12 3.46 -1.83
CA GLU A 94 9.22 4.56 -0.86
C GLU A 94 10.60 4.66 -0.19
N GLY A 95 11.47 3.67 -0.37
CA GLY A 95 12.85 3.67 0.11
C GLY A 95 12.99 3.56 1.63
N MET A 96 11.98 3.06 2.34
CA MET A 96 12.01 3.01 3.81
C MET A 96 12.91 1.90 4.34
N SER A 97 13.50 2.13 5.51
CA SER A 97 14.27 1.11 6.22
C SER A 97 13.35 -0.01 6.73
N TYR A 98 13.91 -1.21 6.91
CA TYR A 98 13.13 -2.34 7.43
C TYR A 98 12.59 -2.10 8.84
N GLN A 99 13.28 -1.29 9.66
CA GLN A 99 12.83 -0.88 10.98
C GLN A 99 11.58 0.03 10.89
N GLU A 100 11.57 1.00 9.97
CA GLU A 100 10.43 1.88 9.75
C GLU A 100 9.22 1.10 9.23
N ILE A 101 9.44 0.20 8.27
CA ILE A 101 8.38 -0.65 7.73
C ILE A 101 7.78 -1.54 8.83
N ALA A 102 8.63 -2.14 9.68
CA ALA A 102 8.19 -2.92 10.82
C ALA A 102 7.33 -2.08 11.78
N GLY A 103 7.69 -0.82 12.02
CA GLY A 103 6.91 0.13 12.82
C GLY A 103 5.57 0.49 12.17
N ILE A 104 5.55 0.78 10.87
CA ILE A 104 4.33 1.16 10.14
C ILE A 104 3.34 -0.01 10.07
N LEU A 105 3.84 -1.21 9.74
CA LEU A 105 3.02 -2.40 9.55
C LEU A 105 2.75 -3.15 10.86
N GLN A 106 3.39 -2.76 11.97
CA GLN A 106 3.29 -3.42 13.28
C GLN A 106 3.61 -4.94 13.19
N ILE A 107 4.73 -5.26 12.55
CA ILE A 107 5.23 -6.64 12.36
C ILE A 107 6.72 -6.75 12.70
N PRO A 108 7.23 -7.94 13.03
CA PRO A 108 8.67 -8.13 13.22
C PRO A 108 9.49 -7.81 11.97
N VAL A 109 10.71 -7.28 12.15
CA VAL A 109 11.66 -7.02 11.05
C VAL A 109 11.98 -8.29 10.25
N GLY A 110 12.02 -9.46 10.89
CA GLY A 110 12.17 -10.75 10.20
C GLY A 110 10.98 -11.07 9.27
N THR A 111 9.77 -10.65 9.64
CA THR A 111 8.58 -10.75 8.79
C THR A 111 8.66 -9.79 7.60
N VAL A 112 9.19 -8.57 7.78
CA VAL A 112 9.46 -7.65 6.66
C VAL A 112 10.37 -8.33 5.63
N LYS A 113 11.51 -8.86 6.07
CA LYS A 113 12.46 -9.56 5.19
C LYS A 113 11.83 -10.73 4.44
N SER A 114 11.10 -11.59 5.14
CA SER A 114 10.46 -12.77 4.51
C SER A 114 9.31 -12.39 3.57
N ARG A 115 8.54 -11.34 3.86
CA ARG A 115 7.52 -10.80 2.95
C ARG A 115 8.15 -10.21 1.69
N LEU A 116 9.23 -9.42 1.82
CA LEU A 116 9.95 -8.87 0.67
C LEU A 116 10.53 -9.96 -0.22
N PHE A 117 11.15 -10.98 0.36
CA PHE A 117 11.67 -12.11 -0.39
C PHE A 117 10.59 -12.79 -1.23
N ARG A 118 9.44 -13.11 -0.62
CA ARG A 118 8.31 -13.72 -1.33
C ARG A 118 7.70 -12.79 -2.38
N ALA A 119 7.55 -11.50 -2.07
CA ALA A 119 7.04 -10.50 -3.00
C ALA A 119 7.90 -10.44 -4.27
N ARG A 120 9.23 -10.35 -4.09
CA ARG A 120 10.18 -10.28 -5.21
C ARG A 120 10.22 -11.56 -6.03
N GLN A 121 10.13 -12.75 -5.40
CA GLN A 121 9.99 -14.00 -6.15
C GLN A 121 8.72 -14.06 -6.99
N LEU A 122 7.59 -13.61 -6.46
CA LEU A 122 6.33 -13.56 -7.20
C LEU A 122 6.41 -12.60 -8.38
N LEU A 123 7.01 -11.42 -8.20
CA LEU A 123 7.22 -10.47 -9.28
C LEU A 123 8.20 -10.97 -10.33
N GLN A 124 9.27 -11.64 -9.91
CA GLN A 124 10.23 -12.24 -10.83
C GLN A 124 9.54 -13.21 -11.79
N GLY A 125 8.64 -14.06 -11.28
CA GLY A 125 7.87 -14.97 -12.13
C GLY A 125 6.89 -14.24 -13.07
N LYS A 126 6.22 -13.19 -12.58
CA LYS A 126 5.24 -12.41 -13.37
C LYS A 126 5.86 -11.52 -14.44
N LEU A 127 7.08 -11.03 -14.20
CA LEU A 127 7.75 -10.04 -15.03
C LEU A 127 8.93 -10.62 -15.83
N TYR A 128 9.10 -11.94 -15.85
CA TYR A 128 10.22 -12.57 -16.55
C TYR A 128 10.21 -12.25 -18.05
N ASP A 129 9.10 -12.53 -18.73
CA ASP A 129 8.98 -12.30 -20.18
C ASP A 129 9.11 -10.81 -20.51
N TYR A 130 8.45 -9.96 -19.74
CA TYR A 130 8.60 -8.50 -19.83
C TYR A 130 10.07 -8.07 -19.69
N ALA A 131 10.81 -8.63 -18.74
CA ALA A 131 12.22 -8.29 -18.53
C ALA A 131 13.12 -8.79 -19.68
N VAL A 132 12.75 -9.87 -20.36
CA VAL A 132 13.43 -10.34 -21.58
C VAL A 132 13.12 -9.42 -22.76
N GLU A 133 11.84 -9.07 -22.98
CA GLU A 133 11.38 -8.18 -24.05
C GLU A 133 12.03 -6.79 -23.95
N MET A 134 12.10 -6.25 -22.73
CA MET A 134 12.74 -4.95 -22.45
C MET A 134 14.27 -5.02 -22.41
N GLY A 135 14.86 -6.20 -22.50
CA GLY A 135 16.32 -6.39 -22.50
C GLY A 135 17.00 -6.19 -21.13
N TYR A 136 16.24 -6.19 -20.03
CA TYR A 136 16.78 -6.13 -18.67
C TYR A 136 17.53 -7.41 -18.29
N ILE A 137 17.10 -8.54 -18.84
CA ILE A 137 17.78 -9.84 -18.68
C ILE A 137 17.98 -10.50 -20.04
N LYS A 138 19.10 -11.21 -20.21
CA LYS A 138 19.30 -12.06 -21.38
C LYS A 138 18.39 -13.27 -21.22
N GLY A 139 17.45 -13.47 -22.15
CA GLY A 139 16.60 -14.67 -22.19
C GLY A 139 17.47 -15.92 -22.11
N SER A 140 17.07 -16.89 -21.28
CA SER A 140 17.77 -18.18 -21.27
C SER A 140 17.54 -18.86 -22.61
N PRO A 141 18.58 -19.35 -23.31
CA PRO A 141 18.34 -20.20 -24.47
C PRO A 141 17.57 -21.43 -24.00
N ALA A 142 16.40 -21.66 -24.60
CA ALA A 142 15.56 -22.83 -24.36
C ALA A 142 16.32 -24.14 -24.64
#